data_AF-A0AAC8UVC6-F1
#
_entry.id   AF-A0AAC8UVC6-F1
#
_cell.length_a   1.000
_cell.length_b   1.000
_cell.length_c   1.000
_cell.angle_alpha   90.00
_cell.angle_beta   90.00
_cell.angle_gamma   90.00
#
_symmetry.space_group_name_H-M   'P 1'
#
loop_
_entity.id
_entity.type
_entity.pdbx_description
1 polymer ?
#
loop_
_entity_poly.entity_id
_entity_poly.type
_entity_poly.pdbx_seq_one_letter_code
_entity_poly.pdbx_strand_id
1 'polypeptide(L)'
;MIDLRDRDIMSSMEAAKRWMKADDYVRQVYRKSPDRFPVGTIRKFGKQLVVTRKGMEVVTGETEIEAKQFASIRRDPNIRDL
;
A
#
# COMPACT_ATOMS: atom_id res chain seq x y z
N MET A 1 23.49 -4.89 2.31
CA MET A 1 22.98 -5.21 3.66
C MET A 1 21.58 -4.61 3.76
N ILE A 2 20.57 -5.36 4.21
CA ILE A 2 19.20 -4.86 4.39
C ILE A 2 19.13 -4.15 5.75
N ASP A 3 18.68 -2.89 5.80
CA ASP A 3 18.41 -2.20 7.08
C ASP A 3 16.97 -2.52 7.52
N LEU A 4 16.83 -3.24 8.62
CA LEU A 4 15.53 -3.63 9.18
C LEU A 4 14.76 -2.46 9.81
N ARG A 5 15.41 -1.30 10.00
CA ARG A 5 14.77 -0.06 10.49
C ARG A 5 14.17 0.74 9.34
N ASP A 6 14.38 0.30 8.10
CA ASP A 6 13.85 0.97 6.93
C ASP A 6 12.33 0.93 6.95
N ARG A 7 11.72 2.11 7.16
CA ARG A 7 10.26 2.28 7.20
C ARG A 7 9.61 2.17 5.83
N ASP A 8 10.42 2.07 4.77
CA ASP A 8 9.94 1.82 3.42
C ASP A 8 9.50 0.37 3.23
N ILE A 9 9.95 -0.57 4.05
CA ILE A 9 9.55 -1.98 3.95
C ILE A 9 8.48 -2.27 5.00
N MET A 10 7.38 -2.91 4.60
CA MET A 10 6.28 -3.24 5.51
C MET A 10 5.55 -4.51 5.08
N SER A 11 4.79 -5.12 5.99
CA SER A 11 3.92 -6.25 5.65
C SER A 11 2.78 -5.81 4.73
N SER A 12 2.20 -6.75 3.99
CA SER A 12 1.04 -6.49 3.13
C SER A 12 -0.15 -5.88 3.86
N MET A 13 -0.38 -6.28 5.11
CA MET A 13 -1.47 -5.75 5.94
C MET A 13 -1.18 -4.32 6.42
N GLU A 14 0.05 -4.04 6.86
CA GLU A 14 0.45 -2.67 7.24
C GLU A 14 0.38 -1.71 6.05
N ALA A 15 0.84 -2.16 4.87
CA ALA A 15 0.73 -1.39 3.64
C ALA A 15 -0.71 -1.05 3.29
N ALA A 16 -1.62 -2.05 3.33
CA ALA A 16 -3.04 -1.82 3.07
C ALA A 16 -3.64 -0.76 4.01
N LYS A 17 -3.33 -0.85 5.31
CA LYS A 17 -3.80 0.12 6.32
C LYS A 17 -3.24 1.52 6.09
N ARG A 18 -1.95 1.65 5.79
CA ARG A 18 -1.31 2.95 5.51
C ARG A 18 -1.94 3.67 4.31
N TRP A 19 -2.39 2.92 3.30
CA TRP A 19 -3.09 3.45 2.12
C TRP A 19 -4.62 3.43 2.22
N MET A 20 -5.18 3.18 3.41
CA MET A 20 -6.64 3.16 3.61
C MET A 20 -7.38 2.20 2.66
N LYS A 21 -6.74 1.07 2.30
CA LYS A 21 -7.33 -0.02 1.51
C LYS A 21 -7.77 -1.16 2.43
N ALA A 22 -8.54 -2.12 1.88
CA ALA A 22 -8.92 -3.34 2.59
C ALA A 22 -7.68 -4.18 2.97
N ASP A 23 -7.70 -4.85 4.11
CA ASP A 23 -6.55 -5.57 4.70
C ASP A 23 -5.91 -6.61 3.76
N ASP A 24 -6.66 -7.16 2.81
CA ASP A 24 -6.20 -8.14 1.84
C ASP A 24 -5.81 -7.55 0.48
N TYR A 25 -5.92 -6.23 0.29
CA TYR A 25 -5.71 -5.53 -0.97
C TYR A 25 -4.40 -5.93 -1.67
N VAL A 26 -3.27 -5.84 -0.96
CA VAL A 26 -1.95 -6.16 -1.53
C VAL A 26 -1.88 -7.62 -1.98
N ARG A 27 -2.48 -8.55 -1.21
CA ARG A 27 -2.55 -9.98 -1.59
C ARG A 27 -3.42 -10.17 -2.82
N GLN A 28 -4.55 -9.48 -2.92
CA GLN A 28 -5.43 -9.56 -4.08
C GLN A 28 -4.74 -9.03 -5.35
N VAL A 29 -4.09 -7.87 -5.29
CA VAL A 29 -3.37 -7.31 -6.43
C VAL A 29 -2.22 -8.23 -6.84
N TYR A 30 -1.39 -8.67 -5.89
CA TYR A 30 -0.27 -9.57 -6.20
C TYR A 30 -0.72 -10.89 -6.84
N ARG A 31 -1.88 -11.42 -6.43
CA ARG A 31 -2.43 -12.65 -7.03
C ARG A 31 -2.99 -12.43 -8.44
N LYS A 32 -3.63 -11.29 -8.70
CA LYS A 32 -4.30 -10.99 -9.98
C LYS A 32 -3.36 -10.41 -11.03
N SER A 33 -2.45 -9.54 -10.61
CA SER A 33 -1.60 -8.72 -11.47
C SER A 33 -0.27 -8.43 -10.75
N PRO A 34 0.60 -9.44 -10.56
CA PRO A 34 1.87 -9.28 -9.86
C PRO A 34 2.84 -8.31 -10.56
N ASP A 35 2.71 -8.19 -11.88
CA ASP A 35 3.46 -7.30 -12.78
C ASP A 35 3.24 -5.81 -12.51
N ARG A 36 2.15 -5.44 -11.82
CA ARG A 36 1.91 -4.06 -11.38
C ARG A 36 2.90 -3.58 -10.32
N PHE A 37 3.53 -4.50 -9.60
CA PHE A 37 4.59 -4.16 -8.68
C PHE A 37 5.93 -4.10 -9.43
N PRO A 38 6.66 -2.98 -9.37
CA PRO A 38 8.00 -2.93 -9.93
C PRO A 38 8.91 -4.01 -9.35
N VAL A 39 9.85 -4.50 -10.16
CA VAL A 39 10.80 -5.56 -9.74
C VAL A 39 11.51 -5.15 -8.45
N GLY A 40 11.53 -6.07 -7.47
CA GLY A 40 12.16 -5.85 -6.17
C GLY A 40 11.30 -5.10 -5.13
N THR A 41 10.12 -4.60 -5.50
CA THR A 41 9.27 -3.83 -4.58
C THR A 41 8.28 -4.68 -3.77
N ILE A 42 8.11 -5.96 -4.12
CA ILE A 42 7.28 -6.93 -3.41
C ILE A 42 7.97 -8.29 -3.36
N ARG A 43 7.85 -9.00 -2.23
CA ARG A 43 8.41 -10.34 -2.06
C ARG A 43 7.58 -11.18 -1.10
N LYS A 44 7.44 -12.46 -1.42
CA LYS A 44 6.85 -13.47 -0.51
C LYS A 44 7.93 -14.05 0.40
N PHE A 45 7.66 -14.02 1.71
CA PHE A 45 8.46 -14.62 2.76
C PHE A 45 7.59 -15.60 3.56
N GLY A 46 7.75 -16.90 3.29
CA GLY A 46 6.88 -17.93 3.86
C GLY A 46 5.41 -17.69 3.50
N LYS A 47 4.58 -17.45 4.52
CA LYS A 47 3.14 -17.14 4.36
C LYS A 47 2.83 -15.63 4.25
N GLN A 48 3.83 -14.77 4.42
CA GLN A 48 3.65 -13.31 4.39
C GLN A 48 4.12 -12.70 3.06
N LEU A 49 3.52 -11.57 2.71
CA LEU A 49 4.01 -10.68 1.66
C LEU A 49 4.60 -9.44 2.33
N VAL A 50 5.75 -9.03 1.85
CA VAL A 50 6.43 -7.80 2.25
C VAL A 50 6.50 -6.92 1.01
N VAL A 51 6.21 -5.63 1.19
CA VAL A 51 6.11 -4.66 0.12
C VAL A 51 6.79 -3.36 0.54
N THR A 52 7.34 -2.65 -0.44
CA THR A 52 7.95 -1.34 -0.23
C THR A 52 6.92 -0.21 -0.39
N ARG A 53 7.21 0.98 0.16
CA ARG A 53 6.46 2.21 -0.14
C ARG A 53 6.36 2.41 -1.64
N LYS A 54 7.48 2.33 -2.37
CA LYS A 54 7.50 2.53 -3.82
C LYS A 54 6.58 1.56 -4.56
N GLY A 55 6.55 0.29 -4.14
CA GLY A 55 5.63 -0.71 -4.69
C GLY A 55 4.18 -0.33 -4.50
N MET A 56 3.83 0.18 -3.30
CA MET A 56 2.47 0.66 -3.02
C MET A 56 2.11 1.88 -3.87
N GLU A 57 2.96 2.90 -3.94
CA GLU A 57 2.69 4.13 -4.71
C GLU A 57 2.41 3.85 -6.18
N VAL A 58 3.19 2.94 -6.80
CA VAL A 58 2.99 2.56 -8.20
C VAL A 58 1.68 1.78 -8.37
N VAL A 59 1.38 0.87 -7.45
CA VAL A 59 0.17 0.05 -7.54
C VAL A 59 -1.10 0.85 -7.27
N THR A 60 -1.09 1.77 -6.30
CA THR A 60 -2.26 2.57 -5.95
C THR A 60 -2.41 3.80 -6.83
N GLY A 61 -1.33 4.27 -7.45
CA GLY A 61 -1.29 5.52 -8.21
C GLY A 61 -1.34 6.76 -7.32
N GLU A 62 -1.06 6.62 -6.03
CA GLU A 62 -1.14 7.69 -5.02
C GLU A 62 -0.07 7.46 -3.94
N THR A 63 0.51 8.54 -3.43
CA THR A 63 1.41 8.54 -2.27
C THR A 63 0.66 8.17 -0.99
N GLU A 64 1.40 7.76 0.04
CA GLU A 64 0.80 7.50 1.37
C GLU A 64 0.12 8.75 1.94
N ILE A 65 0.67 9.93 1.63
CA ILE A 65 0.14 11.23 2.08
C ILE A 65 -1.18 11.53 1.36
N GLU A 66 -1.22 11.40 0.04
CA GLU A 66 -2.43 11.60 -0.77
C GLU A 66 -3.55 10.64 -0.34
N ALA A 67 -3.23 9.34 -0.14
CA ALA A 67 -4.21 8.37 0.33
C ALA A 67 -4.86 8.78 1.66
N LYS A 68 -4.07 9.31 2.60
CA LYS A 68 -4.57 9.84 3.89
C LYS A 68 -5.37 11.11 3.70
N GLN A 69 -4.93 12.04 2.86
CA GLN A 69 -5.66 13.28 2.57
C GLN A 69 -7.03 12.97 1.96
N PHE A 70 -7.11 12.10 0.95
CA PHE A 70 -8.37 11.67 0.36
C PHE A 70 -9.27 10.97 1.37
N ALA A 71 -8.71 10.16 2.27
CA ALA A 71 -9.49 9.52 3.32
C ALA A 71 -10.05 10.54 4.34
N SER A 72 -9.29 11.58 4.66
CA SER A 72 -9.77 12.68 5.52
C SER A 72 -10.88 13.47 4.83
N ILE A 73 -10.71 13.84 3.56
CA ILE A 73 -11.73 14.55 2.78
C ILE A 73 -13.04 13.76 2.71
N ARG A 74 -12.97 12.46 2.38
CA ARG A 74 -14.17 11.58 2.33
C ARG A 74 -14.88 11.43 3.68
N ARG A 75 -14.17 11.67 4.79
CA ARG A 75 -14.71 11.59 6.15
C ARG A 75 -15.20 12.94 6.68
N ASP A 76 -14.91 14.03 5.99
CA ASP A 76 -15.40 15.35 6.38
C ASP A 76 -16.91 15.43 6.09
N PRO A 77 -17.76 15.56 7.13
CA PRO A 77 -19.20 15.65 6.94
C PRO A 77 -19.64 16.92 6.19
N ASN A 78 -18.76 17.93 6.08
CA ASN A 78 -19.05 19.21 5.42
C ASN A 78 -18.62 19.25 3.94
N ILE A 79 -17.96 18.20 3.42
CA ILE A 79 -17.57 18.05 2.00
C ILE A 79 -18.44 16.96 1.36
N ARG A 80 -19.73 16.93 1.71
CA ARG A 80 -20.74 16.17 0.96
C ARG A 80 -21.32 17.15 -0.04
N ASP A 81 -21.17 16.87 -1.33
CA ASP A 81 -21.73 17.63 -2.48
C ASP A 81 -20.73 18.51 -3.25
N LEU A 82 -19.67 17.88 -3.80
CA LEU A 82 -19.02 18.34 -5.04
C LEU A 82 -19.04 17.21 -6.08
#